data_AF-A0A5R2MTR0-F1
#
_entry.id   AF-A0A5R2MTR0-F1
#
_cell.length_a   1.000
_cell.length_b   1.000
_cell.length_c   1.000
_cell.angle_alpha   90.00
_cell.angle_beta   90.00
_cell.angle_gamma   90.00
#
_symmetry.space_group_name_H-M   'P 1'
#
loop_
_entity.id
_entity.type
_entity.pdbx_description
1 polymer ?
#
loop_
_entity_poly.entity_id
_entity_poly.type
_entity_poly.pdbx_seq_one_letter_code
_entity_poly.pdbx_strand_id
1 'polypeptide(L)'
;ALIYTPASEEERVISLSPEPKFVARLKKQGVKPLSVGRSIVATWEPHQATVLEVIKKMGLELEIIFNKGAVMILPSGVNKATGLAAALEDLRLSPHNV
;
A
#
# COMPACT_ATOMS: atom_id res chain seq x y z
N ALA A 1 -0.46 -4.87 -3.35
CA ALA A 1 -1.22 -4.27 -4.45
C ALA A 1 -2.05 -5.36 -5.11
N LEU A 2 -2.90 -5.05 -6.07
CA LEU A 2 -3.64 -6.04 -6.85
C LEU A 2 -3.58 -5.70 -8.34
N ILE A 3 -3.71 -6.73 -9.17
CA ILE A 3 -4.05 -6.61 -10.58
C ILE A 3 -5.54 -6.89 -10.71
N TYR A 4 -6.24 -6.01 -11.43
CA TYR A 4 -7.65 -6.18 -11.75
C TYR A 4 -7.77 -6.34 -13.26
N THR A 5 -8.41 -7.42 -13.70
CA THR A 5 -8.66 -7.70 -15.13
C THR A 5 -10.10 -7.32 -15.46
N PRO A 6 -10.36 -6.18 -16.13
CA PRO A 6 -11.74 -5.70 -16.30
C PRO A 6 -12.66 -6.62 -17.11
N ALA A 7 -12.10 -7.42 -18.04
CA ALA A 7 -12.88 -8.32 -18.87
C ALA A 7 -13.46 -9.51 -18.09
N SER A 8 -12.76 -9.99 -17.05
CA SER A 8 -13.18 -11.10 -16.20
C SER A 8 -13.62 -10.67 -14.79
N GLU A 9 -13.41 -9.40 -14.45
CA GLU A 9 -13.54 -8.84 -13.10
C GLU A 9 -12.67 -9.53 -12.03
N GLU A 10 -11.64 -10.27 -12.45
CA GLU A 10 -10.76 -10.98 -11.54
C GLU A 10 -9.80 -10.02 -10.82
N GLU A 11 -9.69 -10.17 -9.50
CA GLU A 11 -8.68 -9.51 -8.67
C GLU A 11 -7.59 -10.52 -8.28
N ARG A 12 -6.33 -10.20 -8.61
CA ARG A 12 -5.16 -10.97 -8.19
C ARG A 12 -4.28 -10.14 -7.28
N VAL A 13 -4.12 -10.56 -6.02
CA VAL A 13 -3.26 -9.87 -5.06
C VAL A 13 -1.78 -10.12 -5.38
N ILE A 14 -1.01 -9.05 -5.46
CA ILE A 14 0.44 -9.08 -5.74
C ILE A 14 1.29 -8.50 -4.59
N SER A 15 0.69 -8.15 -3.45
CA SER A 15 1.47 -7.94 -2.23
C SER A 15 0.69 -8.21 -0.96
N LEU A 16 1.43 -8.32 0.14
CA LEU A 16 0.89 -8.58 1.47
C LEU A 16 -0.18 -7.56 1.89
N SER A 17 -1.16 -8.06 2.63
CA SER A 17 -2.18 -7.23 3.29
C SER A 17 -1.61 -6.49 4.49
N PRO A 18 -2.17 -5.32 4.87
CA PRO A 18 -1.70 -4.62 6.05
C PRO A 18 -1.90 -5.46 7.31
N GLU A 19 -0.91 -5.48 8.19
CA GLU A 19 -1.02 -6.23 9.44
C GLU A 19 -2.19 -5.69 10.30
N PRO A 20 -3.15 -6.53 10.73
CA PRO A 20 -4.30 -6.06 11.50
C PRO A 20 -3.93 -5.33 12.80
N LYS A 21 -2.84 -5.76 13.46
CA LYS A 21 -2.32 -5.13 14.69
C LYS A 21 -1.80 -3.72 14.42
N PHE A 22 -1.18 -3.50 13.26
CA PHE A 22 -0.70 -2.18 12.84
C PHE A 22 -1.87 -1.21 12.68
N VAL A 23 -2.89 -1.62 11.93
CA VAL A 23 -4.14 -0.84 11.75
C VAL A 23 -4.81 -0.52 13.09
N ALA A 24 -4.92 -1.51 13.97
CA ALA A 24 -5.55 -1.33 15.28
C ALA A 24 -4.79 -0.32 16.16
N ARG A 25 -3.45 -0.33 16.13
CA ARG A 25 -2.63 0.63 16.87
C ARG A 25 -2.78 2.05 16.35
N LEU A 26 -2.79 2.25 15.03
CA LEU A 26 -3.05 3.57 14.44
C LEU A 26 -4.41 4.13 14.87
N LYS A 27 -5.47 3.30 14.81
CA LYS A 27 -6.81 3.69 15.28
C LYS A 27 -6.80 4.07 16.76
N LYS A 28 -6.11 3.28 17.61
CA LYS A 28 -6.00 3.55 19.05
C LYS A 28 -5.25 4.86 19.34
N GLN A 29 -4.28 5.24 18.51
CA GLN A 29 -3.55 6.50 18.62
C GLN A 29 -4.29 7.70 18.00
N GLY A 30 -5.54 7.52 17.57
CA GLY A 30 -6.37 8.62 17.09
C GLY A 30 -6.12 9.04 15.64
N VAL A 31 -5.35 8.25 14.88
CA VAL A 31 -5.09 8.54 13.46
C VAL A 31 -6.40 8.47 12.68
N LYS A 32 -6.87 9.63 12.23
CA LYS A 32 -8.12 9.81 11.47
C LYS A 32 -7.99 10.98 10.48
N PRO A 33 -8.53 10.84 9.26
CA PRO A 33 -9.17 9.64 8.73
C PRO A 33 -8.13 8.54 8.42
N LEU A 34 -8.55 7.27 8.52
CA LEU A 34 -7.71 6.10 8.24
C LEU A 34 -8.46 5.15 7.30
N SER A 35 -7.94 5.02 6.08
CA SER A 35 -8.44 4.11 5.05
C SER A 35 -7.56 2.87 5.00
N VAL A 36 -8.17 1.69 4.92
CA VAL A 36 -7.47 0.41 4.84
C VAL A 36 -7.94 -0.29 3.58
N GLY A 37 -7.02 -0.41 2.62
CA GLY A 37 -7.22 -1.20 1.40
C GLY A 37 -6.67 -2.61 1.55
N ARG A 38 -6.60 -3.32 0.41
CA ARG A 38 -6.10 -4.71 0.35
C ARG A 38 -4.63 -4.83 0.74
N SER A 39 -3.80 -3.85 0.40
CA SER A 39 -2.34 -3.87 0.67
C SER A 39 -1.77 -2.51 1.08
N ILE A 40 -2.63 -1.52 1.27
CA ILE A 40 -2.24 -0.15 1.55
C ILE A 40 -3.07 0.37 2.72
N VAL A 41 -2.44 1.11 3.61
CA VAL A 41 -3.12 1.94 4.61
C VAL A 41 -2.89 3.39 4.21
N ALA A 42 -3.90 4.23 4.28
CA ALA A 42 -3.78 5.65 3.97
C ALA A 42 -4.37 6.50 5.08
N THR A 43 -3.71 7.61 5.37
CA THR A 43 -4.19 8.69 6.22
C THR A 43 -3.77 10.01 5.59
N TRP A 44 -3.83 11.10 6.35
CA TRP A 44 -3.49 12.44 5.89
C TRP A 44 -2.52 13.09 6.87
N GLU A 45 -1.84 14.13 6.41
CA GLU A 45 -1.11 15.02 7.31
C GLU A 45 -2.06 15.57 8.39
N PRO A 46 -1.59 15.75 9.65
CA PRO A 46 -0.20 15.63 10.10
C PRO A 46 0.18 14.26 10.70
N HIS A 47 -0.53 13.16 10.38
CA HIS A 47 -0.36 11.87 11.08
C HIS A 47 0.94 11.10 10.74
N GLN A 48 1.79 11.60 9.85
CA GLN A 48 3.02 10.92 9.41
C GLN A 48 3.97 10.55 10.56
N ALA A 49 4.10 11.41 11.58
CA ALA A 49 4.99 11.17 12.71
C ALA A 49 4.50 9.99 13.56
N THR A 50 3.20 9.97 13.88
CA THR A 50 2.52 8.90 14.60
C THR A 50 2.63 7.57 13.86
N VAL A 51 2.42 7.58 12.54
CA VAL A 51 2.56 6.40 11.69
C VAL A 51 3.99 5.84 11.75
N LEU A 52 5.00 6.69 11.55
CA LEU A 52 6.39 6.28 11.59
C LEU A 52 6.79 5.69 12.95
N GLU A 53 6.30 6.28 14.04
CA GLU A 53 6.55 5.78 15.39
C GLU A 53 5.97 4.37 15.58
N VAL A 54 4.75 4.11 15.10
CA VAL A 54 4.12 2.79 15.19
C VAL A 54 4.87 1.76 14.35
N ILE A 55 5.28 2.10 13.13
CA ILE A 55 6.11 1.25 12.26
C ILE A 55 7.39 0.84 13.00
N LYS A 56 8.11 1.81 13.56
CA LYS A 56 9.35 1.56 14.33
C LYS A 56 9.13 0.69 15.55
N LYS A 57 8.10 0.99 16.37
CA LYS A 57 7.77 0.22 17.57
C LYS A 57 7.35 -1.22 17.29
N MET A 58 6.88 -1.50 16.08
CA MET A 58 6.48 -2.84 15.66
C MET A 58 7.57 -3.55 14.85
N GLY A 59 8.63 -2.86 14.43
CA GLY A 59 9.69 -3.43 13.59
C GLY A 59 9.20 -3.82 12.19
N LEU A 60 8.26 -3.05 11.63
CA LEU A 60 7.68 -3.36 10.31
C LEU A 60 8.50 -2.73 9.19
N GLU A 61 8.67 -3.48 8.10
CA GLU A 61 9.28 -3.01 6.86
C GLU A 61 8.20 -2.40 5.96
N LEU A 62 7.80 -1.16 6.28
CA LEU A 62 6.80 -0.40 5.54
C LEU A 62 7.37 0.96 5.11
N GLU A 63 6.98 1.42 3.93
CA GLU A 63 7.32 2.72 3.38
C GLU A 63 6.18 3.73 3.61
N ILE A 64 6.53 4.98 3.93
CA ILE A 64 5.61 6.11 3.96
C ILE A 64 5.81 6.93 2.68
N ILE A 65 4.74 7.08 1.90
CA ILE A 65 4.70 7.84 0.65
C ILE A 65 3.77 9.03 0.82
N PHE A 66 4.23 10.23 0.48
CA PHE A 66 3.41 11.44 0.48
C PHE A 66 2.79 11.69 -0.89
N ASN A 67 1.48 11.96 -0.92
CA ASN A 67 0.76 12.27 -2.15
C ASN A 67 -0.28 13.35 -1.90
N LYS A 68 0.02 14.61 -2.28
CA LYS A 68 -0.89 15.76 -2.14
C LYS A 68 -1.51 15.89 -0.73
N GLY A 69 -0.69 15.73 0.31
CA GLY A 69 -1.11 15.75 1.73
C GLY A 69 -1.63 14.41 2.26
N ALA A 70 -1.86 13.42 1.41
CA ALA A 70 -2.12 12.05 1.84
C ALA A 70 -0.81 11.38 2.28
N VAL A 71 -0.89 10.61 3.35
CA VAL A 71 0.18 9.78 3.91
C VAL A 71 -0.20 8.33 3.63
N MET A 72 0.47 7.72 2.66
CA MET A 72 0.23 6.35 2.20
C MET A 72 1.28 5.42 2.79
N ILE A 73 0.86 4.28 3.34
CA ILE A 73 1.71 3.28 3.97
C ILE A 73 1.60 1.98 3.18
N LEU A 74 2.72 1.51 2.64
CA LEU A 74 2.79 0.32 1.79
C LEU A 74 3.94 -0.61 2.22
N PRO A 75 3.88 -1.91 1.90
CA PRO A 75 5.04 -2.79 1.98
C PRO A 75 6.18 -2.27 1.10
N SER A 76 7.42 -2.39 1.58
CA SER A 76 8.61 -2.03 0.82
C SER A 76 8.66 -2.74 -0.54
N GLY A 77 9.08 -2.02 -1.59
CA GLY A 77 9.14 -2.55 -2.96
C GLY A 77 7.79 -2.64 -3.71
N VAL A 78 6.67 -2.28 -3.07
CA VAL A 78 5.36 -2.24 -3.73
C VAL A 78 5.08 -0.83 -4.24
N ASN A 79 5.09 -0.66 -5.56
CA ASN A 79 4.88 0.64 -6.20
C ASN A 79 4.22 0.47 -7.59
N LYS A 80 4.06 1.59 -8.31
CA LYS A 80 3.42 1.58 -9.64
C LYS A 80 4.23 0.78 -10.67
N ALA A 81 5.57 0.81 -10.59
CA ALA A 81 6.42 0.08 -11.52
C ALA A 81 6.30 -1.43 -11.30
N THR A 82 6.29 -1.90 -10.04
CA THR A 82 6.11 -3.33 -9.75
C THR A 82 4.70 -3.82 -10.10
N GLY A 83 3.69 -2.97 -9.93
CA GLY A 83 2.34 -3.26 -10.44
C GLY A 83 2.27 -3.36 -11.97
N LEU A 84 2.89 -2.43 -12.69
CA LEU A 84 2.94 -2.46 -14.15
C LEU A 84 3.69 -3.69 -14.66
N ALA A 85 4.84 -4.02 -14.06
CA ALA A 85 5.60 -5.21 -14.42
C ALA A 85 4.76 -6.49 -14.29
N ALA A 86 4.02 -6.65 -13.19
CA ALA A 86 3.13 -7.78 -12.98
C ALA A 86 1.98 -7.85 -14.02
N ALA A 87 1.46 -6.70 -14.46
CA ALA A 87 0.44 -6.65 -15.50
C ALA A 87 0.99 -7.02 -16.89
N LEU A 88 2.20 -6.55 -17.22
CA LEU A 88 2.84 -6.87 -18.50
C LEU A 88 3.20 -8.34 -18.61
N GLU A 89 3.60 -8.96 -17.49
CA GLU A 89 3.82 -10.40 -17.41
C GLU A 89 2.54 -11.19 -17.76
N ASP A 90 1.40 -10.83 -17.19
CA ASP A 90 0.10 -11.46 -17.50
C ASP A 90 -0.27 -11.33 -18.98
N LEU A 91 0.01 -10.16 -19.57
CA LEU A 91 -0.28 -9.85 -20.97
C LEU A 91 0.77 -10.40 -21.95
N ARG A 92 1.87 -10.99 -21.44
CA ARG A 92 3.03 -11.43 -22.23
C ARG A 92 3.63 -10.32 -23.11
N LEU A 93 3.69 -9.11 -22.56
CA LEU A 93 4.25 -7.94 -23.22
C LEU A 93 5.63 -7.61 -22.66
N SER A 94 6.50 -7.09 -23.53
CA SER A 94 7.81 -6.58 -23.12
C SER A 94 7.67 -5.22 -22.43
N PRO A 95 8.35 -4.98 -21.30
CA PRO A 95 8.46 -3.65 -20.69
C PRO A 95 9.09 -2.59 -21.59
N HIS A 96 9.80 -2.98 -22.65
CA HIS A 96 10.36 -2.04 -23.63
C HIS A 96 9.34 -1.47 -24.63
N ASN A 97 8.09 -1.98 -24.61
CA ASN A 97 7.03 -1.60 -25.54
C ASN A 97 5.96 -0.68 -24.90
N VAL A 98 6.26 -0.07 -23.75
CA VAL A 98 5.33 0.72 -22.93
C VAL A 98 5.99 1.96 -22.36
#